data_AF-A0A4R6GWX7-F1
#
_entry.id   AF-A0A4R6GWX7-F1
#
_cell.length_a   1.000
_cell.length_b   1.000
_cell.length_c   1.000
_cell.angle_alpha   90.00
_cell.angle_beta   90.00
_cell.angle_gamma   90.00
#
_symmetry.space_group_name_H-M   'P 1'
#
loop_
_entity.id
_entity.type
_entity.pdbx_description
1 polymer ?
#
loop_
_entity_poly.entity_id
_entity_poly.type
_entity_poly.pdbx_seq_one_letter_code
_entity_poly.pdbx_strand_id
1 'polypeptide(L)'
;MISNKKRNSAFAKRMLIGVPLLVGILCACNENNDPSDDVYAGRPDIPQNLSIDINADNQPDFLIEYEELATMDVPSSGGSIIGSICPVNDYELIYKSDEGHLFFEENDTIKRNRQEDYSLGSFPADLVSINRLEQHWDEHWEVLSESETSYFLAFQKTVENNSYIGWLKLEIDTLSGAISLLDKMISESEELIIKK
;
A
#
# COMPACT_ATOMS: atom_id res chain seq x y z
N MET A 1 -38.16 -38.91 38.77
CA MET A 1 -38.33 -40.33 39.16
C MET A 1 -39.60 -40.84 38.47
N ILE A 2 -39.50 -41.94 37.71
CA ILE A 2 -40.60 -42.70 37.05
C ILE A 2 -41.25 -41.95 35.85
N SER A 3 -40.90 -42.15 34.57
CA SER A 3 -40.89 -43.36 33.72
C SER A 3 -42.23 -44.09 33.61
N ASN A 4 -42.93 -43.95 32.48
CA ASN A 4 -43.42 -45.05 31.61
C ASN A 4 -44.45 -44.52 30.59
N LYS A 5 -44.73 -45.08 29.40
CA LYS A 5 -44.08 -45.95 28.42
C LYS A 5 -45.19 -46.43 27.46
N LYS A 6 -45.01 -46.21 26.15
CA LYS A 6 -45.54 -47.01 25.00
C LYS A 6 -47.07 -47.00 24.74
N ARG A 7 -47.59 -47.18 23.51
CA ARG A 7 -47.14 -48.01 22.37
C ARG A 7 -47.97 -47.66 21.10
N ASN A 8 -47.30 -47.63 19.93
CA ASN A 8 -47.58 -48.31 18.64
C ASN A 8 -49.02 -48.25 18.02
N SER A 9 -49.27 -48.21 16.71
CA SER A 9 -48.49 -48.49 15.49
C SER A 9 -49.28 -48.08 14.21
N ALA A 10 -48.54 -47.65 13.18
CA ALA A 10 -48.65 -47.96 11.74
C ALA A 10 -50.02 -47.93 11.01
N PHE A 11 -50.07 -47.25 9.86
CA PHE A 11 -50.26 -47.84 8.50
C PHE A 11 -50.19 -46.67 7.48
N ALA A 12 -49.18 -46.64 6.58
CA ALA A 12 -49.33 -46.90 5.12
C ALA A 12 -49.95 -45.72 4.33
N LYS A 13 -49.63 -45.39 3.08
CA LYS A 13 -48.61 -45.75 2.07
C LYS A 13 -48.90 -44.76 0.92
N ARG A 14 -47.85 -44.13 0.34
CA ARG A 14 -47.78 -43.64 -1.07
C ARG A 14 -48.79 -42.51 -1.42
N MET A 15 -48.49 -41.53 -2.25
CA MET A 15 -47.87 -41.60 -3.57
C MET A 15 -47.56 -40.16 -4.02
N LEU A 16 -46.36 -39.96 -4.58
CA LEU A 16 -45.95 -38.73 -5.30
C LEU A 16 -46.83 -38.50 -6.53
N ILE A 17 -47.30 -37.26 -6.70
CA ILE A 17 -47.58 -36.55 -7.96
C ILE A 17 -47.38 -35.06 -7.57
N GLY A 18 -46.51 -34.21 -8.12
CA GLY A 18 -45.85 -34.16 -9.42
C GLY A 18 -46.12 -32.77 -10.01
N VAL A 19 -45.23 -31.80 -9.75
CA VAL A 19 -44.80 -30.67 -10.64
C VAL A 19 -45.89 -29.62 -11.01
N PRO A 20 -45.65 -28.28 -10.94
CA PRO A 20 -44.53 -27.66 -11.63
C PRO A 20 -43.68 -26.62 -10.88
N LEU A 21 -42.39 -26.76 -11.19
CA LEU A 21 -41.32 -25.79 -11.08
C LEU A 21 -41.70 -24.56 -11.92
N LEU A 22 -42.02 -23.44 -11.27
CA LEU A 22 -42.24 -22.18 -11.95
C LEU A 22 -40.87 -21.54 -12.18
N VAL A 23 -40.31 -21.83 -13.35
CA VAL A 23 -39.09 -21.22 -13.86
C VAL A 23 -39.42 -19.77 -14.21
N GLY A 24 -39.15 -18.86 -13.27
CA GLY A 24 -39.13 -17.43 -13.53
C GLY A 24 -37.86 -17.07 -14.27
N ILE A 25 -37.91 -17.10 -15.61
CA ILE A 25 -36.95 -16.39 -16.47
C ILE A 25 -37.24 -14.91 -16.25
N LEU A 26 -36.54 -14.28 -15.30
CA LEU A 26 -36.38 -12.84 -15.33
C LEU A 26 -35.21 -12.56 -16.25
N CYS A 27 -35.54 -11.86 -17.34
CA CYS A 27 -34.63 -11.33 -18.33
C CYS A 27 -33.39 -10.74 -17.66
N ALA A 28 -32.25 -11.41 -17.82
CA ALA A 28 -31.00 -10.70 -17.90
C ALA A 28 -31.10 -9.86 -19.18
N CYS A 29 -31.24 -8.55 -19.01
CA CYS A 29 -30.89 -7.61 -20.06
C CYS A 29 -29.45 -7.94 -20.42
N ASN A 30 -29.26 -8.51 -21.61
CA ASN A 30 -27.96 -8.60 -22.22
C ASN A 30 -27.60 -7.15 -22.55
N GLU A 31 -26.88 -6.49 -21.63
CA GLU A 31 -26.12 -5.30 -21.99
C GLU A 31 -25.27 -5.73 -23.18
N ASN A 32 -25.50 -5.09 -24.31
CA ASN A 32 -24.57 -5.16 -25.42
C ASN A 32 -23.29 -4.54 -24.88
N ASN A 33 -22.39 -5.37 -24.35
CA ASN A 33 -21.04 -4.97 -24.03
C ASN A 33 -20.43 -4.49 -25.34
N ASP A 34 -20.38 -3.17 -25.47
CA ASP A 34 -19.60 -2.51 -26.49
C ASP A 34 -18.14 -2.98 -26.24
N PRO A 35 -17.45 -3.59 -27.22
CA PRO A 35 -16.06 -4.04 -27.05
C PRO A 35 -15.06 -2.87 -26.83
N SER A 36 -15.56 -1.67 -26.56
CA SER A 36 -14.82 -0.46 -26.21
C SER A 36 -14.60 -0.30 -24.70
N ASP A 37 -15.26 -1.08 -23.83
CA ASP A 37 -15.18 -0.92 -22.37
C ASP A 37 -14.04 -1.72 -21.68
N ASP A 38 -13.31 -2.57 -22.43
CA ASP A 38 -12.24 -3.41 -21.86
C ASP A 38 -10.82 -2.82 -22.06
N VAL A 39 -10.74 -1.50 -22.32
CA VAL A 39 -9.47 -0.77 -22.54
C VAL A 39 -8.56 -0.79 -21.29
N TYR A 40 -9.06 -1.26 -20.15
CA TYR A 40 -8.34 -1.36 -18.87
C TYR A 40 -8.37 -2.75 -18.23
N ALA A 41 -8.61 -3.82 -19.00
CA ALA A 41 -8.49 -5.17 -18.49
C ALA A 41 -7.08 -5.36 -17.88
N GLY A 42 -7.02 -5.58 -16.56
CA GLY A 42 -5.75 -5.73 -15.84
C GLY A 42 -5.14 -4.45 -15.28
N ARG A 43 -5.87 -3.32 -15.22
CA ARG A 43 -5.44 -2.16 -14.41
C ARG A 43 -5.39 -2.55 -12.93
N PRO A 44 -4.28 -2.29 -12.22
CA PRO A 44 -4.18 -2.58 -10.80
C PRO A 44 -5.10 -1.67 -9.99
N ASP A 45 -5.58 -2.17 -8.86
CA ASP A 45 -6.23 -1.34 -7.86
C ASP A 45 -5.20 -0.38 -7.25
N ILE A 46 -5.55 0.90 -7.13
CA ILE A 46 -4.69 1.89 -6.47
C ILE A 46 -4.87 1.74 -4.95
N PRO A 47 -3.79 1.53 -4.18
CA PRO A 47 -3.88 1.43 -2.72
C PRO A 47 -4.43 2.70 -2.06
N GLN A 48 -4.86 2.58 -0.81
CA GLN A 48 -5.27 3.74 -0.03
C GLN A 48 -4.06 4.54 0.45
N ASN A 49 -4.21 5.87 0.48
CA ASN A 49 -3.23 6.75 1.09
C ASN A 49 -3.06 6.42 2.58
N LEU A 50 -1.83 6.53 3.08
CA LEU A 50 -1.48 6.30 4.48
C LEU A 50 -1.02 7.61 5.14
N SER A 51 -1.49 7.86 6.36
CA SER A 51 -1.04 8.98 7.18
C SER A 51 -0.22 8.43 8.34
N ILE A 52 0.99 8.97 8.54
CA ILE A 52 1.92 8.56 9.59
C ILE A 52 2.13 9.73 10.54
N ASP A 53 1.69 9.56 11.79
CA ASP A 53 1.96 10.46 12.91
C ASP A 53 3.03 9.80 13.78
N ILE A 54 4.23 10.38 13.88
CA ILE A 54 5.39 9.84 14.60
C ILE A 54 5.36 10.24 16.07
N ASN A 55 5.02 11.49 16.37
CA ASN A 55 5.08 12.07 17.70
C ASN A 55 3.77 11.96 18.52
N ALA A 56 2.74 11.33 17.95
CA ALA A 56 1.42 11.09 18.53
C ALA A 56 0.65 12.38 18.89
N ASP A 57 0.83 13.45 18.12
CA ASP A 57 0.11 14.72 18.30
C ASP A 57 -1.22 14.81 17.52
N ASN A 58 -1.60 13.73 16.82
CA ASN A 58 -2.73 13.60 15.89
C ASN A 58 -2.61 14.47 14.63
N GLN A 59 -1.42 14.93 14.28
CA GLN A 59 -1.13 15.50 12.97
C GLN A 59 -0.22 14.53 12.18
N PRO A 60 -0.43 14.40 10.86
CA PRO A 60 0.51 13.65 10.03
C PRO A 60 1.88 14.34 10.02
N ASP A 61 2.92 13.54 10.22
CA ASP A 61 4.30 13.92 9.96
C ASP A 61 4.74 13.46 8.55
N PHE A 62 4.15 12.38 8.05
CA PHE A 62 4.33 11.90 6.68
C PHE A 62 3.00 11.43 6.08
N LEU A 63 2.88 11.57 4.76
CA LEU A 63 1.80 10.98 3.97
C LEU A 63 2.41 10.00 2.96
N ILE A 64 1.73 8.90 2.70
CA ILE A 64 1.99 8.06 1.53
C ILE A 64 0.82 8.23 0.59
N GLU A 65 1.11 8.66 -0.63
CA GLU A 65 0.12 9.01 -1.63
C GLU A 65 0.45 8.33 -2.96
N TYR A 66 -0.58 8.09 -3.77
CA TYR A 66 -0.44 7.48 -5.09
C TYR A 66 -0.88 8.45 -6.18
N GLU A 67 -0.07 8.59 -7.22
CA GLU A 67 -0.36 9.40 -8.40
C GLU A 67 -0.29 8.54 -9.66
N GLU A 68 -1.26 8.71 -10.56
CA GLU A 68 -1.23 8.08 -11.88
C GLU A 68 -0.77 9.08 -12.94
N LEU A 69 0.29 8.71 -13.65
CA LEU A 69 0.87 9.44 -14.76
C LEU A 69 0.58 8.73 -16.08
N ALA A 70 0.40 9.49 -17.14
CA ALA A 70 0.16 8.97 -18.48
C ALA A 70 0.90 9.80 -19.54
N THR A 71 1.28 9.14 -20.63
CA THR A 71 1.76 9.84 -21.83
C THR A 71 0.66 10.70 -22.43
N MET A 72 1.04 11.78 -23.14
CA MET A 72 0.10 12.78 -23.64
C MET A 72 -0.56 12.44 -24.98
N ASP A 73 -0.21 11.32 -25.61
CA ASP A 73 -0.83 10.85 -26.85
C ASP A 73 -2.25 10.32 -26.61
N VAL A 74 -3.03 10.18 -27.69
CA VAL A 74 -4.45 9.82 -27.64
C VAL A 74 -4.72 8.62 -28.57
N PRO A 75 -5.08 7.43 -28.03
CA PRO A 75 -5.04 7.08 -26.60
C PRO A 75 -3.60 7.07 -26.07
N SER A 76 -3.45 7.20 -24.75
CA SER A 76 -2.13 7.20 -24.12
C SER A 76 -1.45 5.83 -24.29
N SER A 77 -0.26 5.84 -24.88
CA SER A 77 0.59 4.65 -25.12
C SER A 77 1.38 4.19 -23.90
N GLY A 78 1.42 4.93 -22.81
CA GLY A 78 2.11 4.50 -21.59
C GLY A 78 1.63 5.22 -20.34
N GLY A 79 1.87 4.63 -19.19
CA GLY A 79 1.57 5.26 -17.91
C GLY A 79 2.31 4.60 -16.77
N SER A 80 2.15 5.16 -15.58
CA SER A 80 2.70 4.63 -14.35
C SER A 80 1.79 5.04 -13.19
N ILE A 81 1.62 4.17 -12.19
CA ILE A 81 1.12 4.59 -10.89
C ILE A 81 2.32 4.56 -9.95
N ILE A 82 2.55 5.67 -9.25
CA ILE A 82 3.70 5.85 -8.37
C ILE A 82 3.17 6.06 -6.95
N GLY A 83 3.70 5.30 -6.00
CA GLY A 83 3.45 5.49 -4.57
C GLY A 83 4.64 6.19 -3.93
N SER A 84 4.42 7.35 -3.34
CA SER A 84 5.47 8.23 -2.81
C SER A 84 5.23 8.59 -1.35
N ILE A 85 6.31 8.79 -0.59
CA ILE A 85 6.25 9.35 0.76
C ILE A 85 6.52 10.85 0.73
N CYS A 86 5.59 11.61 1.32
CA CYS A 86 5.60 13.06 1.39
C CYS A 86 5.85 13.49 2.84
N PRO A 87 6.99 14.12 3.15
CA PRO A 87 7.20 14.74 4.45
C PRO A 87 6.25 15.93 4.68
N VAL A 88 5.79 16.12 5.91
CA VAL A 88 4.89 17.20 6.36
C VAL A 88 5.52 17.87 7.59
N ASN A 89 5.13 19.11 7.95
CA ASN A 89 5.45 19.73 9.26
C ASN A 89 6.95 19.76 9.63
N ASP A 90 7.79 20.26 8.73
CA ASP A 90 9.25 20.46 8.93
C ASP A 90 10.07 19.16 9.09
N TYR A 91 9.51 18.03 8.64
CA TYR A 91 10.29 16.82 8.45
C TYR A 91 11.01 16.85 7.10
N GLU A 92 12.19 16.24 7.06
CA GLU A 92 13.00 16.06 5.87
C GLU A 92 13.45 14.60 5.82
N LEU A 93 13.38 14.00 4.63
CA LEU A 93 13.97 12.68 4.38
C LEU A 93 15.48 12.83 4.29
N ILE A 94 16.20 11.86 4.85
CA ILE A 94 17.66 11.76 4.75
C ILE A 94 17.97 10.72 3.67
N TYR A 95 18.85 11.05 2.74
CA TYR A 95 19.30 10.14 1.67
C TYR A 95 20.78 9.81 1.88
N LYS A 96 21.16 8.55 1.63
CA LYS A 96 22.52 7.99 1.86
C LYS A 96 23.63 8.62 1.01
N SER A 97 23.30 9.26 -0.10
CA SER A 97 24.28 9.85 -1.02
C SER A 97 23.65 10.94 -1.89
N ASP A 98 24.48 11.68 -2.60
CA ASP A 98 24.06 12.61 -3.66
C ASP A 98 23.34 11.92 -4.82
N GLU A 99 23.44 10.58 -4.92
CA GLU A 99 22.75 9.78 -5.92
C GLU A 99 21.28 9.52 -5.56
N GLY A 100 20.84 9.92 -4.35
CA GLY A 100 19.44 9.87 -3.95
C GLY A 100 18.98 8.53 -3.38
N HIS A 101 19.91 7.71 -2.85
CA HIS A 101 19.56 6.45 -2.21
C HIS A 101 18.74 6.68 -0.94
N LEU A 102 17.45 6.38 -1.04
CA LEU A 102 16.48 6.66 0.02
C LEU A 102 16.52 5.62 1.16
N PHE A 103 16.77 4.35 0.83
CA PHE A 103 16.62 3.25 1.79
C PHE A 103 17.90 2.94 2.59
N PHE A 104 17.71 2.77 3.89
CA PHE A 104 18.74 2.37 4.84
C PHE A 104 18.64 0.88 5.19
N GLU A 105 19.72 0.34 5.73
CA GLU A 105 19.83 -1.05 6.17
C GLU A 105 19.91 -1.16 7.70
N GLU A 106 19.64 -2.36 8.21
CA GLU A 106 19.86 -2.63 9.63
C GLU A 106 21.33 -2.39 10.01
N ASN A 107 21.54 -1.75 11.16
CA ASN A 107 22.84 -1.31 11.68
C ASN A 107 23.47 -0.08 11.00
N ASP A 108 22.81 0.52 10.00
CA ASP A 108 23.21 1.86 9.57
C ASP A 108 23.07 2.87 10.70
N THR A 109 23.96 3.86 10.70
CA THR A 109 23.97 4.94 11.70
C THR A 109 23.54 6.24 11.05
N ILE A 110 22.38 6.74 11.47
CA ILE A 110 21.89 8.08 11.11
C ILE A 110 22.56 9.08 12.04
N LYS A 111 23.07 10.18 11.48
CA LYS A 111 23.77 11.22 12.23
C LYS A 111 23.09 12.55 12.03
N ARG A 112 22.84 13.27 13.12
CA ARG A 112 22.15 14.57 13.11
C ARG A 112 22.87 15.65 12.31
N ASN A 113 24.20 15.67 12.36
CA ASN A 113 25.01 16.83 11.95
C ASN A 113 26.04 16.53 10.84
N ARG A 114 25.76 15.61 9.90
CA ARG A 114 26.68 15.31 8.79
C ARG A 114 26.11 15.73 7.43
N GLN A 115 26.48 16.93 7.00
CA GLN A 115 26.16 17.45 5.66
C GLN A 115 27.00 16.81 4.54
N GLU A 116 28.11 16.14 4.86
CA GLU A 116 29.02 15.61 3.82
C GLU A 116 28.66 14.19 3.34
N ASP A 117 27.90 13.44 4.13
CA ASP A 117 27.58 12.03 3.84
C ASP A 117 26.11 11.84 3.40
N TYR A 118 25.25 12.85 3.56
CA TYR A 118 23.82 12.75 3.33
C TYR A 118 23.26 13.99 2.63
N SER A 119 22.22 13.78 1.83
CA SER A 119 21.36 14.87 1.36
C SER A 119 20.03 14.88 2.13
N LEU A 120 19.47 16.07 2.31
CA LEU A 120 18.15 16.28 2.92
C LEU A 120 17.16 16.65 1.82
N GLY A 121 16.00 15.99 1.81
CA GLY A 121 14.92 16.29 0.90
C GLY A 121 13.62 16.57 1.64
N SER A 122 13.05 17.74 1.37
CA SER A 122 11.70 18.14 1.80
C SER A 122 10.63 17.83 0.74
N PHE A 123 11.02 17.15 -0.33
CA PHE A 123 10.13 16.78 -1.44
C PHE A 123 9.68 15.33 -1.31
N PRO A 124 8.55 14.96 -1.96
CA PRO A 124 8.14 13.58 -2.05
C PRO A 124 9.24 12.67 -2.60
N ALA A 125 9.35 11.47 -2.05
CA ALA A 125 10.25 10.44 -2.53
C ALA A 125 9.44 9.23 -2.98
N ASP A 126 9.71 8.76 -4.19
CA ASP A 126 9.00 7.62 -4.75
C ASP A 126 9.47 6.33 -4.07
N LEU A 127 8.53 5.48 -3.67
CA LEU A 127 8.79 4.21 -2.98
C LEU A 127 8.51 3.02 -3.87
N VAL A 128 7.42 3.08 -4.64
CA VAL A 128 6.97 2.00 -5.51
C VAL A 128 6.42 2.56 -6.80
N SER A 129 6.45 1.76 -7.87
CA SER A 129 5.75 2.07 -9.09
C SER A 129 5.22 0.81 -9.78
N ILE A 130 4.22 0.97 -10.63
CA ILE A 130 3.79 -0.06 -11.58
C ILE A 130 3.58 0.61 -12.93
N ASN A 131 4.18 0.08 -13.98
CA ASN A 131 4.16 0.72 -15.29
C ASN A 131 3.13 0.07 -16.20
N ARG A 132 2.69 0.85 -17.18
CA ARG A 132 1.82 0.43 -18.27
C ARG A 132 2.47 0.76 -19.59
N LEU A 133 2.52 -0.22 -20.49
CA LEU A 133 2.81 -0.01 -21.91
C LEU A 133 1.58 -0.41 -22.74
N GLU A 134 1.09 0.55 -23.52
CA GLU A 134 -0.17 0.48 -24.23
C GLU A 134 -1.34 0.16 -23.28
N GLN A 135 -1.91 -1.04 -23.36
CA GLN A 135 -3.01 -1.52 -22.52
C GLN A 135 -2.56 -2.57 -21.49
N HIS A 136 -1.25 -2.84 -21.38
CA HIS A 136 -0.72 -3.87 -20.50
C HIS A 136 0.01 -3.25 -19.32
N TRP A 137 -0.47 -3.54 -18.11
CA TRP A 137 0.24 -3.25 -16.87
C TRP A 137 1.24 -4.34 -16.55
N ASP A 138 2.32 -3.97 -15.87
CA ASP A 138 3.23 -4.93 -15.26
C ASP A 138 2.47 -5.83 -14.27
N GLU A 139 2.97 -7.05 -14.05
CA GLU A 139 2.31 -8.02 -13.16
C GLU A 139 2.51 -7.68 -11.67
N HIS A 140 3.58 -6.95 -11.36
CA HIS A 140 4.02 -6.62 -10.01
C HIS A 140 4.45 -5.17 -9.92
N TRP A 141 4.21 -4.56 -8.77
CA TRP A 141 4.79 -3.29 -8.39
C TRP A 141 6.28 -3.46 -8.14
N GLU A 142 7.06 -2.55 -8.70
CA GLU A 142 8.48 -2.42 -8.48
C GLU A 142 8.72 -1.56 -7.23
N VAL A 143 9.61 -1.99 -6.35
CA VAL A 143 10.09 -1.15 -5.24
C VAL A 143 11.30 -0.36 -5.74
N LEU A 144 11.25 0.96 -5.59
CA LEU A 144 12.28 1.88 -6.05
C LEU A 144 13.42 1.94 -5.02
N SER A 145 14.01 0.78 -4.73
CA SER A 145 15.04 0.57 -3.71
C SER A 145 16.20 -0.22 -4.28
N GLU A 146 17.41 0.08 -3.82
CA GLU A 146 18.57 -0.79 -4.05
C GLU A 146 18.60 -1.99 -3.09
N SER A 147 17.82 -1.94 -2.01
CA SER A 147 17.75 -3.00 -0.99
C SER A 147 16.55 -3.90 -1.21
N GLU A 148 16.78 -5.22 -1.20
CA GLU A 148 15.75 -6.25 -1.37
C GLU A 148 15.16 -6.77 -0.03
N THR A 149 15.73 -6.37 1.11
CA THR A 149 15.49 -7.09 2.38
C THR A 149 14.80 -6.30 3.47
N SER A 150 14.90 -4.96 3.46
CA SER A 150 14.28 -4.10 4.45
C SER A 150 14.15 -2.67 3.94
N TYR A 151 13.01 -2.04 4.24
CA TYR A 151 12.68 -0.70 3.78
C TYR A 151 12.71 0.28 4.94
N PHE A 152 13.92 0.70 5.32
CA PHE A 152 14.09 1.75 6.32
C PHE A 152 14.25 3.11 5.65
N LEU A 153 13.48 4.10 6.09
CA LEU A 153 13.62 5.49 5.69
C LEU A 153 14.16 6.29 6.87
N ALA A 154 15.22 7.05 6.67
CA ALA A 154 15.71 7.96 7.69
C ALA A 154 15.11 9.35 7.49
N PHE A 155 14.88 10.06 8.59
CA PHE A 155 14.38 11.43 8.56
C PHE A 155 15.02 12.30 9.64
N GLN A 156 14.93 13.60 9.42
CA GLN A 156 15.24 14.65 10.38
C GLN A 156 14.00 15.53 10.59
N LYS A 157 13.84 16.08 11.79
CA LYS A 157 12.91 17.16 12.09
C LYS A 157 13.64 18.29 12.78
N THR A 158 13.45 19.52 12.33
CA THR A 158 14.03 20.69 13.01
C THR A 158 12.91 21.53 13.60
N VAL A 159 12.87 21.67 14.92
CA VAL A 159 11.90 22.50 15.64
C VAL A 159 12.64 23.55 16.45
N GLU A 160 12.48 24.80 16.06
CA GLU A 160 13.19 25.95 16.65
C GLU A 160 14.72 25.77 16.59
N ASN A 161 15.34 25.36 17.70
CA ASN A 161 16.79 25.12 17.83
C ASN A 161 17.12 23.65 18.16
N ASN A 162 16.12 22.77 18.15
CA ASN A 162 16.30 21.34 18.39
C ASN A 162 16.16 20.58 17.08
N SER A 163 17.09 19.66 16.83
CA SER A 163 17.01 18.74 15.70
C SER A 163 16.81 17.31 16.22
N TYR A 164 15.90 16.59 15.59
CA TYR A 164 15.57 15.21 15.89
C TYR A 164 15.93 14.37 14.69
N ILE A 165 16.43 13.16 14.92
CA ILE A 165 16.64 12.17 13.86
C ILE A 165 15.81 10.93 14.16
N GLY A 166 15.39 10.25 13.11
CA GLY A 166 14.57 9.07 13.26
C GLY A 166 14.59 8.19 12.03
N TRP A 167 13.91 7.06 12.15
CA TRP A 167 13.67 6.16 11.04
C TRP A 167 12.25 5.61 11.06
N LEU A 168 11.77 5.26 9.87
CA LEU A 168 10.53 4.51 9.62
C LEU A 168 10.90 3.16 9.04
N LYS A 169 10.22 2.11 9.46
CA LYS A 169 10.31 0.78 8.87
C LYS A 169 9.03 0.48 8.13
N LEU A 170 9.12 0.29 6.82
CA LEU A 170 7.98 0.02 5.95
C LEU A 170 7.94 -1.45 5.54
N GLU A 171 6.74 -1.93 5.27
CA GLU A 171 6.46 -3.14 4.50
C GLU A 171 5.79 -2.75 3.20
N ILE A 172 6.21 -3.39 2.11
CA ILE A 172 5.70 -3.12 0.77
C ILE A 172 5.27 -4.45 0.16
N ASP A 173 3.98 -4.57 -0.18
CA ASP A 173 3.45 -5.71 -0.91
C ASP A 173 3.57 -5.45 -2.42
N THR A 174 4.48 -6.14 -3.09
CA THR A 174 4.73 -5.97 -4.53
C THR A 174 3.59 -6.48 -5.41
N LEU A 175 2.63 -7.24 -4.87
CA LEU A 175 1.46 -7.67 -5.63
C LEU A 175 0.40 -6.57 -5.70
N SER A 176 0.19 -5.84 -4.60
CA SER A 176 -0.85 -4.83 -4.50
C SER A 176 -0.35 -3.40 -4.55
N GLY A 177 0.96 -3.18 -4.36
CA GLY A 177 1.57 -1.87 -4.18
C GLY A 177 1.32 -1.27 -2.81
N ALA A 178 0.63 -1.98 -1.92
CA ALA A 178 0.27 -1.46 -0.61
C ALA A 178 1.51 -1.28 0.28
N ILE A 179 1.62 -0.09 0.87
CA ILE A 179 2.68 0.26 1.81
C ILE A 179 2.09 0.35 3.22
N SER A 180 2.74 -0.31 4.18
CA SER A 180 2.37 -0.30 5.59
C SER A 180 3.53 0.13 6.47
N LEU A 181 3.24 0.87 7.55
CA LEU A 181 4.22 1.19 8.58
C LEU A 181 4.31 0.03 9.58
N LEU A 182 5.50 -0.57 9.71
CA LEU A 182 5.77 -1.63 10.69
C LEU A 182 6.24 -1.08 12.03
N ASP A 183 7.18 -0.13 12.00
CA ASP A 183 7.77 0.47 13.20
C ASP A 183 8.37 1.84 12.90
N LYS A 184 8.64 2.61 13.96
CA LYS A 184 9.24 3.94 13.87
C LYS A 184 10.05 4.27 15.12
N MET A 185 11.09 5.07 14.95
CA MET A 185 11.85 5.61 16.06
C MET A 185 12.22 7.07 15.80
N ILE A 186 12.15 7.90 16.84
CA ILE A 186 12.63 9.27 16.84
C ILE A 186 13.53 9.47 18.07
N SER A 187 14.59 10.26 17.92
CA SER A 187 15.61 10.43 18.95
C SER A 187 16.17 11.85 18.98
N GLU A 188 16.49 12.30 20.19
CA GLU A 188 17.28 13.50 20.46
C GLU A 188 18.80 13.20 20.55
N SER A 189 19.24 12.02 20.13
CA SER A 189 20.66 11.67 20.11
C SER A 189 21.38 12.27 18.90
N GLU A 190 22.70 12.50 19.02
CA GLU A 190 23.54 12.89 17.88
C GLU A 190 23.64 11.81 16.81
N GLU A 191 23.53 10.54 17.23
CA GLU A 191 23.58 9.36 16.36
C GLU A 191 22.46 8.38 16.74
N LEU A 192 21.90 7.71 15.74
CA LEU A 192 20.85 6.72 15.89
C LEU A 192 21.17 5.50 15.01
N ILE A 193 21.25 4.31 15.62
CA ILE A 193 21.48 3.06 14.91
C ILE A 193 20.12 2.43 14.58
N ILE A 194 19.93 2.03 13.32
CA ILE A 194 18.73 1.31 12.88
C ILE A 194 18.75 -0.11 13.43
N LYS A 195 17.65 -0.52 14.06
CA LYS A 195 17.49 -1.84 14.66
C LYS A 195 16.14 -2.44 14.27
N LYS A 196 16.10 -3.77 14.26
CA LYS A 196 14.92 -4.57 13.88
C LYS A 196 13.79 -4.49 14.90
#